data_AF-M0AYI5-F1
#
_entry.id   AF-M0AYI5-F1
#
_cell.length_a   1.000
_cell.length_b   1.000
_cell.length_c   1.000
_cell.angle_alpha   90.00
_cell.angle_beta   90.00
_cell.angle_gamma   90.00
#
_symmetry.space_group_name_H-M   'P 1'
#
loop_
_entity.id
_entity.type
_entity.pdbx_description
1 polymer ?
#
loop_
_entity_poly.entity_id
_entity_poly.type
_entity_poly.pdbx_seq_one_letter_code
_entity_poly.pdbx_strand_id
1 'polypeptide(L)'
;MLAPFAAVLSFIVVLAGTLCLYEFFLYDADEKAAAPVRSRIYLGSVLLLVLLGVGGLVAIATNAVSQMTVLGLIGIFGAFPAFAQYLFHRQIDAETGPLARRVSDRWS
;
A
#
# COMPACT_ATOMS: atom_id res chain seq x y z
N MET A 1 -12.52 -23.38 1.88
CA MET A 1 -12.96 -22.01 1.47
C MET A 1 -12.04 -20.91 1.99
N LEU A 2 -11.48 -21.03 3.20
CA LEU A 2 -10.65 -19.97 3.79
C LEU A 2 -9.28 -19.79 3.08
N ALA A 3 -8.64 -20.87 2.64
CA ALA A 3 -7.37 -20.83 1.90
C ALA A 3 -7.43 -19.99 0.60
N PRO A 4 -8.35 -20.27 -0.35
CA PRO A 4 -8.43 -19.47 -1.57
C PRO A 4 -8.85 -18.03 -1.28
N PHE A 5 -9.69 -17.79 -0.28
CA PHE A 5 -10.06 -16.42 0.13
C PHE A 5 -8.86 -15.64 0.64
N ALA A 6 -8.08 -16.23 1.56
CA ALA A 6 -6.85 -15.60 2.06
C ALA A 6 -5.85 -15.35 0.93
N ALA A 7 -5.72 -16.27 -0.04
CA ALA A 7 -4.83 -16.11 -1.18
C ALA A 7 -5.26 -14.94 -2.08
N VAL A 8 -6.55 -14.82 -2.37
CA VAL A 8 -7.11 -13.70 -3.14
C VAL A 8 -6.87 -12.38 -2.41
N LEU A 9 -7.11 -12.32 -1.11
CA LEU A 9 -6.83 -11.11 -0.33
C LEU A 9 -5.34 -10.76 -0.31
N SER A 10 -4.46 -11.73 -0.10
CA SER A 10 -3.01 -11.52 -0.19
C SER A 10 -2.61 -10.99 -1.57
N PHE A 11 -3.20 -11.51 -2.65
CA PHE A 11 -2.97 -10.99 -4.00
C PHE A 11 -3.46 -9.55 -4.19
N ILE A 12 -4.66 -9.21 -3.72
CA ILE A 12 -5.19 -7.84 -3.73
C ILE A 12 -4.26 -6.89 -2.95
N VAL A 13 -3.74 -7.34 -1.82
CA VAL A 13 -2.79 -6.57 -1.00
C VAL A 13 -1.49 -6.30 -1.75
N VAL A 14 -0.96 -7.28 -2.49
CA VAL A 14 0.20 -7.05 -3.38
C VAL A 14 -0.12 -5.98 -4.42
N LEU A 15 -1.25 -6.10 -5.12
CA LEU A 15 -1.66 -5.13 -6.15
C LEU A 15 -1.83 -3.72 -5.57
N ALA A 16 -2.49 -3.59 -4.42
CA ALA A 16 -2.66 -2.32 -3.73
C ALA A 16 -1.30 -1.72 -3.34
N GLY A 17 -0.39 -2.53 -2.79
CA GLY A 17 0.98 -2.10 -2.48
C GLY A 17 1.75 -1.66 -3.73
N THR A 18 1.63 -2.37 -4.85
CA THR A 18 2.25 -1.97 -6.12
C THR A 18 1.68 -0.65 -6.66
N LEU A 19 0.36 -0.43 -6.54
CA LEU A 19 -0.26 0.84 -6.94
C LEU A 19 0.23 2.00 -6.08
N CYS A 20 0.29 1.84 -4.75
CA CYS A 20 0.83 2.86 -3.86
C CYS A 20 2.33 3.10 -4.11
N LEU A 21 3.09 2.06 -4.44
CA LEU A 21 4.51 2.20 -4.78
C LEU A 21 4.69 2.98 -6.08
N TYR A 22 3.89 2.67 -7.09
CA TYR A 22 3.86 3.43 -8.33
C TYR A 22 3.50 4.89 -8.06
N GLU A 23 2.46 5.16 -7.26
CA GLU A 23 2.10 6.52 -6.85
C GLU A 23 3.26 7.22 -6.14
N PHE A 24 3.99 6.54 -5.24
CA PHE A 24 5.16 7.09 -4.57
C PHE A 24 6.25 7.57 -5.56
N PHE A 25 6.45 6.82 -6.65
CA PHE A 25 7.40 7.21 -7.69
C PHE A 25 6.94 8.40 -8.53
N LEU A 26 5.64 8.70 -8.54
CA LEU A 26 5.10 9.84 -9.28
C LEU A 26 5.25 11.18 -8.53
N TYR A 27 5.48 11.18 -7.22
CA TYR A 27 5.77 12.43 -6.51
C TYR A 27 7.14 12.98 -6.91
N ASP A 28 7.18 14.30 -7.05
CA ASP A 28 8.39 15.03 -7.41
C ASP A 28 9.39 15.08 -6.23
N ALA A 29 10.64 15.40 -6.56
CA ALA A 29 11.70 15.51 -5.55
C ALA A 29 11.38 16.60 -4.51
N ASP A 30 10.80 17.72 -4.95
CA ASP A 30 10.44 18.84 -4.09
C ASP A 30 9.31 18.47 -3.11
N GLU A 31 8.30 17.72 -3.56
CA GLU A 31 7.22 17.22 -2.71
C GLU A 31 7.75 16.27 -1.62
N LYS A 32 8.67 15.37 -2.00
CA LYS A 32 9.32 14.45 -1.06
C LYS A 32 10.20 15.18 -0.06
N ALA A 33 10.89 16.23 -0.51
CA ALA A 33 11.78 17.06 0.31
C ALA A 33 11.01 17.99 1.27
N ALA A 34 9.79 18.42 0.91
CA ALA A 34 8.92 19.21 1.78
C ALA A 34 8.45 18.44 3.03
N ALA A 35 8.36 17.10 2.94
CA ALA A 35 7.94 16.25 4.05
C ALA A 35 8.76 14.94 4.12
N PRO A 36 10.06 15.00 4.45
CA PRO A 36 11.01 13.89 4.27
C PRO A 36 10.74 12.71 5.21
N VAL A 37 10.24 12.97 6.43
CA VAL A 37 9.87 11.92 7.37
C VAL A 37 8.58 11.22 6.91
N ARG A 38 7.57 11.99 6.50
CA ARG A 38 6.28 11.43 6.07
C ARG A 38 6.38 10.69 4.75
N SER A 39 7.19 11.16 3.80
CA SER A 39 7.46 10.45 2.55
C SER A 39 8.14 9.11 2.80
N ARG A 40 9.09 9.03 3.74
CA ARG A 40 9.72 7.76 4.16
C ARG A 40 8.74 6.84 4.89
N ILE A 41 7.88 7.37 5.77
CA ILE A 41 6.85 6.57 6.45
C ILE A 41 5.87 6.00 5.43
N TYR A 42 5.44 6.81 4.46
CA TYR A 42 4.57 6.34 3.38
C TYR A 42 5.26 5.23 2.58
N LEU A 43 6.49 5.42 2.10
CA LEU A 43 7.25 4.37 1.41
C LEU A 43 7.39 3.09 2.27
N GLY A 44 7.74 3.23 3.55
CA GLY A 44 7.88 2.11 4.47
C GLY A 44 6.57 1.33 4.64
N SER A 45 5.44 2.03 4.78
CA SER A 45 4.12 1.42 4.88
C SER A 45 3.72 0.69 3.58
N VAL A 46 4.07 1.24 2.42
CA VAL A 46 3.83 0.60 1.12
C VAL A 46 4.65 -0.68 0.98
N LEU A 47 5.93 -0.64 1.34
CA LEU A 47 6.78 -1.83 1.33
C LEU A 47 6.27 -2.90 2.30
N LEU A 48 5.82 -2.51 3.49
CA LEU A 48 5.17 -3.42 4.44
C LEU A 48 3.96 -4.09 3.80
N LEU A 49 3.11 -3.34 3.09
CA LEU A 49 1.92 -3.89 2.44
C LEU A 49 2.29 -4.91 1.34
N VAL A 50 3.28 -4.61 0.50
CA VAL A 50 3.77 -5.56 -0.52
C VAL A 50 4.34 -6.82 0.12
N LEU A 51 5.19 -6.68 1.13
CA LEU A 51 5.77 -7.82 1.86
C LEU A 51 4.71 -8.66 2.55
N LEU A 52 3.67 -8.03 3.10
CA LEU A 52 2.55 -8.71 3.73
C LEU A 52 1.75 -9.53 2.71
N GLY A 53 1.48 -8.96 1.53
CA GLY A 53 0.79 -9.68 0.44
C GLY A 53 1.61 -10.85 -0.08
N VAL A 54 2.88 -10.63 -0.42
CA VAL A 54 3.78 -11.69 -0.92
C VAL A 54 4.00 -12.77 0.15
N GLY A 55 4.28 -12.35 1.39
CA GLY A 55 4.43 -13.25 2.53
C GLY A 55 3.18 -14.07 2.80
N GLY A 56 1.99 -13.47 2.66
CA GLY A 56 0.71 -14.17 2.75
C GLY A 56 0.55 -15.25 1.68
N LEU A 57 0.87 -14.94 0.42
CA LEU A 57 0.84 -15.93 -0.67
C LEU A 57 1.80 -17.09 -0.43
N VAL A 58 3.04 -16.79 -0.03
CA VAL A 58 4.05 -17.81 0.31
C VAL A 58 3.58 -18.67 1.48
N ALA A 59 3.06 -18.06 2.55
CA ALA A 59 2.59 -18.76 3.73
C ALA A 59 1.43 -19.72 3.41
N ILE A 60 0.51 -19.31 2.52
CA ILE A 60 -0.59 -20.16 2.07
C ILE A 60 -0.10 -21.29 1.17
N ALA A 61 0.81 -21.01 0.23
CA ALA A 61 1.35 -22.01 -0.70
C ALA A 61 2.17 -23.10 0.01
N THR A 62 2.90 -22.71 1.06
CA THR A 62 3.74 -23.62 1.87
C THR A 62 3.01 -24.19 3.09
N ASN A 63 1.80 -23.71 3.36
CA ASN A 63 1.05 -24.01 4.59
C ASN A 63 1.86 -23.74 5.88
N ALA A 64 2.78 -22.77 5.84
CA ALA A 64 3.70 -22.46 6.93
C ALA A 64 3.01 -21.71 8.10
N VAL A 65 1.93 -20.99 7.81
CA VAL A 65 1.18 -20.19 8.80
C VAL A 65 -0.31 -20.37 8.58
N SER A 66 -1.09 -20.33 9.67
CA SER A 66 -2.54 -20.41 9.58
C SER A 66 -3.14 -19.27 8.73
N GLN A 67 -4.16 -19.60 7.95
CA GLN A 67 -4.86 -18.62 7.10
C GLN A 67 -5.50 -17.49 7.93
N MET A 68 -5.95 -17.79 9.16
CA MET A 68 -6.49 -16.79 10.07
C MET A 68 -5.43 -15.77 10.51
N THR A 69 -4.19 -16.20 10.70
CA THR A 69 -3.08 -15.29 11.01
C THR A 69 -2.80 -14.36 9.83
N VAL A 70 -2.76 -14.88 8.60
CA VAL A 70 -2.58 -14.05 7.38
C VAL A 70 -3.70 -13.02 7.28
N LEU A 71 -4.96 -13.43 7.43
CA LEU A 71 -6.11 -12.53 7.40
C LEU A 71 -6.06 -11.47 8.51
N GLY A 72 -5.67 -11.86 9.73
CA GLY A 72 -5.52 -10.95 10.86
C GLY A 72 -4.45 -9.89 10.60
N LEU A 73 -3.29 -10.29 10.07
CA LEU A 73 -2.23 -9.35 9.71
C LEU A 73 -2.68 -8.39 8.61
N ILE A 74 -3.35 -8.88 7.56
CA ILE A 74 -3.94 -8.03 6.51
C ILE A 74 -4.96 -7.05 7.10
N GLY A 75 -5.82 -7.50 8.02
CA GLY A 75 -6.80 -6.64 8.68
C GLY A 75 -6.15 -5.52 9.52
N ILE A 76 -5.07 -5.82 10.23
CA ILE A 76 -4.37 -4.86 11.11
C ILE A 76 -3.57 -3.84 10.27
N PHE A 77 -2.82 -4.31 9.27
CA PHE A 77 -1.84 -3.48 8.56
C PHE A 77 -2.33 -2.96 7.21
N GLY A 78 -3.44 -3.48 6.67
CA GLY A 78 -3.91 -3.15 5.33
C GLY A 78 -4.22 -1.66 5.12
N ALA A 79 -4.67 -0.96 6.16
CA ALA A 79 -5.03 0.45 6.10
C ALA A 79 -3.84 1.42 6.32
N PHE A 80 -2.67 0.90 6.71
CA PHE A 80 -1.52 1.74 7.11
C PHE A 80 -1.04 2.69 6.00
N PRO A 81 -0.92 2.24 4.73
CA PRO A 81 -0.49 3.12 3.66
C PRO A 81 -1.46 4.27 3.39
N ALA A 82 -2.77 4.02 3.47
CA ALA A 82 -3.77 5.07 3.29
C ALA A 82 -3.66 6.16 4.37
N PHE A 83 -3.42 5.75 5.62
CA PHE A 83 -3.20 6.71 6.72
C PHE A 83 -1.90 7.50 6.54
N ALA A 84 -0.79 6.82 6.17
CA ALA A 84 0.48 7.47 5.91
C ALA A 84 0.40 8.46 4.72
N GLN A 85 -0.32 8.07 3.67
CA GLN A 85 -0.58 8.90 2.49
C GLN A 85 -1.38 10.16 2.85
N TYR A 86 -2.44 10.00 3.63
CA TYR A 86 -3.22 11.13 4.14
C TYR A 86 -2.34 12.13 4.92
N LEU A 87 -1.48 11.62 5.81
CA LEU A 87 -0.58 12.49 6.55
C LEU A 87 0.45 13.16 5.64
N PHE A 88 0.95 12.47 4.63
CA PHE A 88 1.87 13.05 3.67
C PHE A 88 1.21 14.16 2.86
N HIS A 89 0.02 13.91 2.28
CA HIS A 89 -0.78 14.89 1.54
C HIS A 89 -1.10 16.13 2.35
N ARG A 90 -1.52 15.95 3.61
CA ARG A 90 -1.80 17.07 4.51
C ARG A 90 -0.57 17.93 4.80
N GLN A 91 0.65 17.40 4.68
CA GLN A 91 1.86 18.20 4.91
C GLN A 91 2.31 18.97 3.66
N ILE A 92 2.04 18.44 2.47
CA ILE A 92 2.40 19.07 1.20
C ILE A 92 1.23 19.88 0.61
N ASP A 93 0.16 20.09 1.40
CA ASP A 93 -1.09 20.74 1.00
C ASP A 93 -1.65 20.22 -0.34
N ALA A 94 -1.52 18.91 -0.58
CA ALA A 94 -2.08 18.26 -1.75
C ALA A 94 -3.52 17.81 -1.49
N GLU A 95 -4.46 18.24 -2.33
CA GLU A 95 -5.86 17.77 -2.27
C GLU A 95 -6.00 16.31 -2.72
N THR A 96 -5.18 15.88 -3.68
CA THR A 96 -5.21 14.54 -4.27
C THR A 96 -3.81 14.04 -4.62
N GLY A 97 -3.63 12.72 -4.64
CA GLY A 97 -2.39 12.09 -5.09
C GLY A 97 -2.12 12.26 -6.59
N PRO A 98 -0.85 12.11 -7.03
CA PRO A 98 -0.45 12.31 -8.42
C PRO A 98 -1.09 11.29 -9.37
N LEU A 99 -1.37 10.07 -8.91
CA LEU A 99 -2.08 9.07 -9.70
C LEU A 99 -3.53 9.50 -9.96
N ALA A 100 -4.24 9.99 -8.93
CA ALA A 100 -5.60 10.47 -9.07
C ALA A 100 -5.69 11.66 -10.02
N ARG A 101 -4.76 12.61 -9.93
CA ARG A 101 -4.66 13.77 -10.83
C ARG A 101 -4.47 13.35 -12.30
N ARG A 102 -3.55 12.42 -12.56
CA ARG A 102 -3.34 11.91 -13.93
C ARG A 102 -4.55 11.17 -14.50
N VAL A 103 -5.31 10.48 -13.64
CA VAL A 103 -6.55 9.84 -14.06
C VAL A 103 -7.61 10.90 -14.37
N SER A 104 -7.79 11.93 -13.53
CA SER A 104 -8.74 13.00 -13.83
C SER A 104 -8.40 13.72 -15.14
N ASP A 105 -7.13 14.06 -15.34
CA ASP A 105 -6.67 14.83 -16.52
C ASP A 105 -6.81 14.04 -17.83
N ARG A 106 -6.81 12.70 -17.76
CA ARG A 106 -6.95 11.84 -18.94
C ARG A 106 -8.39 11.68 -19.41
N TRP A 107 -9.36 11.91 -18.52
CA TRP A 107 -10.79 11.67 -18.78
C TRP A 107 -11.64 12.95 -18.68
N SER A 108 -11.02 14.10 -18.45
CA SER A 108 -11.59 15.44 -18.63
C SER A 108 -11.51 15.90 -20.08
#